data_AF-A0AAW6FR22-F1
#
_entry.id   AF-A0AAW6FR22-F1
#
_cell.length_a   1.000
_cell.length_b   1.000
_cell.length_c   1.000
_cell.angle_alpha   90.00
_cell.angle_beta   90.00
_cell.angle_gamma   90.00
#
_symmetry.space_group_name_H-M   'P 1'
#
loop_
_entity.id
_entity.type
_entity.pdbx_description
1 polymer ?
#
loop_
_entity_poly.entity_id
_entity_poly.type
_entity_poly.pdbx_seq_one_letter_code
_entity_poly.pdbx_strand_id
1 'polypeptide(L)'
;MNEMIAVNLLSGHSHEVFEADRFVKRIWESCEFWFEDGSYTILLRRIFDAPEDGFEYSCYRINGNLYKSLLTNSHDELVKLAPKIVQGTLF
;
A
#
# COMPACT_ATOMS: atom_id res chain seq x y z
N MET A 1 17.78 -6.91 5.73
CA MET A 1 16.61 -6.53 4.91
C MET A 1 17.07 -5.43 3.99
N ASN A 2 16.83 -5.54 2.68
CA ASN A 2 17.02 -4.38 1.82
C ASN A 2 15.81 -3.47 2.07
N GLU A 3 16.04 -2.29 2.64
CA GLU A 3 15.00 -1.26 2.77
C GLU A 3 14.51 -0.88 1.38
N MET A 4 13.22 -1.01 1.12
CA MET A 4 12.60 -0.54 -0.12
C MET A 4 12.02 0.85 0.14
N ILE A 5 12.34 1.81 -0.73
CA ILE A 5 11.93 3.20 -0.59
C ILE A 5 10.98 3.57 -1.73
N ALA A 6 9.83 4.15 -1.37
CA ALA A 6 8.93 4.81 -2.30
C ALA A 6 9.17 6.33 -2.30
N VAL A 7 9.33 6.91 -3.49
CA VAL A 7 9.50 8.35 -3.67
C VAL A 7 8.27 8.93 -4.36
N ASN A 8 7.57 9.86 -3.73
CA ASN A 8 6.42 10.54 -4.33
C ASN A 8 6.85 11.36 -5.56
N LEU A 9 6.12 11.26 -6.67
CA LEU A 9 6.50 11.92 -7.92
C LEU A 9 6.35 13.44 -7.91
N LEU A 10 5.44 13.97 -7.10
CA LEU A 10 5.23 15.42 -6.98
C LEU A 10 6.13 16.05 -5.93
N SER A 11 6.13 15.52 -4.71
CA SER A 11 6.85 16.13 -3.58
C SER A 11 8.31 15.69 -3.46
N GLY A 12 8.67 14.56 -4.08
CA GLY A 12 9.98 13.94 -3.88
C GLY A 12 10.19 13.32 -2.48
N HIS A 13 9.16 13.33 -1.62
CA HIS A 13 9.26 12.74 -0.29
C HIS A 13 9.43 11.22 -0.37
N SER A 14 10.27 10.70 0.52
CA SER A 14 10.64 9.28 0.58
C SER A 14 9.96 8.60 1.77
N HIS A 15 9.46 7.39 1.54
CA HIS A 15 8.80 6.56 2.53
C HIS A 15 9.41 5.16 2.49
N GLU A 16 9.73 4.61 3.66
CA GLU A 16 10.02 3.18 3.78
C GLU A 16 8.75 2.39 3.51
N VAL A 17 8.85 1.34 2.69
CA VAL A 17 7.70 0.50 2.33
C VAL A 17 7.88 -0.94 2.76
N PHE A 18 6.75 -1.57 3.05
CA PHE A 18 6.63 -2.99 3.36
C PHE A 18 5.99 -3.73 2.18
N GLU A 19 6.35 -5.00 2.00
CA GLU A 19 5.65 -5.86 1.06
C GLU A 19 4.18 -6.05 1.48
N ALA A 20 3.30 -6.13 0.49
CA ALA A 20 1.87 -6.27 0.70
C ALA A 20 1.52 -7.61 1.37
N ASP A 21 0.96 -7.52 2.58
CA ASP A 21 0.43 -8.65 3.32
C ASP A 21 -1.03 -8.98 2.95
N ARG A 22 -1.58 -10.01 3.60
CA ARG A 22 -2.95 -10.46 3.35
C ARG A 22 -4.02 -9.42 3.70
N PHE A 23 -3.76 -8.50 4.63
CA PHE A 23 -4.74 -7.55 5.11
C PHE A 23 -4.90 -6.41 4.11
N VAL A 24 -3.78 -5.90 3.60
CA VAL A 24 -3.80 -4.88 2.54
C VAL A 24 -4.26 -5.44 1.20
N LYS A 25 -3.88 -6.68 0.87
CA LYS A 25 -4.37 -7.35 -0.36
C LYS A 25 -5.87 -7.62 -0.36
N ARG A 26 -6.49 -7.70 0.82
CA ARG A 26 -7.97 -7.78 0.92
C ARG A 26 -8.64 -6.48 0.47
N ILE A 27 -7.98 -5.34 0.64
CA ILE A 27 -8.48 -4.03 0.21
C ILE A 27 -8.18 -3.83 -1.28
N TRP A 28 -6.95 -4.15 -1.70
CA TRP A 28 -6.54 -4.03 -3.09
C TRP A 28 -5.65 -5.22 -3.50
N GLU A 29 -6.24 -6.20 -4.19
CA GLU A 29 -5.60 -7.49 -4.50
C GLU A 29 -4.25 -7.36 -5.21
N SER A 30 -4.13 -6.37 -6.09
CA SER A 30 -2.92 -6.09 -6.87
C SER A 30 -1.90 -5.20 -6.15
N CYS A 31 -2.12 -4.88 -4.88
CA CYS A 31 -1.16 -4.16 -4.05
C CYS A 31 0.13 -4.97 -3.92
N GLU A 32 1.27 -4.31 -4.19
CA GLU A 32 2.61 -4.90 -4.07
C GLU A 32 3.31 -4.39 -2.81
N PHE A 33 3.12 -3.12 -2.47
CA PHE A 33 3.77 -2.46 -1.34
C PHE A 33 2.80 -1.58 -0.57
N TRP A 34 3.12 -1.26 0.68
CA TRP A 34 2.38 -0.29 1.47
C TRP A 34 3.30 0.43 2.46
N PHE A 35 2.85 1.58 2.96
CA PHE A 35 3.50 2.30 4.04
C PHE A 35 2.48 3.06 4.90
N GLU A 36 2.89 3.50 6.07
CA GLU A 36 2.08 4.35 6.94
C GLU A 36 2.39 5.83 6.71
N ASP A 37 1.34 6.63 6.59
CA ASP A 37 1.41 8.08 6.53
C ASP A 37 0.45 8.69 7.55
N GLY A 38 0.99 9.07 8.70
CA GLY A 38 0.20 9.50 9.85
C GLY A 38 -0.71 8.39 10.36
N SER A 39 -2.03 8.61 10.30
CA SER A 39 -3.04 7.63 10.75
C SER A 39 -3.58 6.73 9.64
N TYR A 40 -2.98 6.80 8.45
CA TYR A 40 -3.46 6.10 7.26
C TYR A 40 -2.44 5.12 6.74
N THR A 41 -2.95 4.09 6.07
CA THR A 41 -2.14 3.18 5.27
C THR A 41 -2.25 3.59 3.80
N ILE A 42 -1.12 3.74 3.13
CA ILE A 42 -1.04 3.98 1.70
C ILE A 42 -0.68 2.67 0.99
N LEU A 43 -1.57 2.20 0.12
CA LEU A 43 -1.40 0.99 -0.69
C LEU A 43 -0.85 1.35 -2.05
N LEU A 44 0.16 0.62 -2.52
CA LEU A 44 0.85 0.87 -3.77
C LEU A 44 0.67 -0.30 -4.73
N ARG A 45 -0.03 -0.03 -5.83
CA ARG A 45 -0.17 -0.95 -6.96
C ARG A 45 0.66 -0.45 -8.13
N ARG A 46 1.42 -1.34 -8.76
CA ARG A 46 2.21 -1.00 -9.93
C ARG A 46 1.32 -0.56 -11.09
N ILE A 47 1.79 0.43 -11.84
CA ILE A 47 1.18 0.91 -13.07
C ILE A 47 2.23 0.88 -14.19
N PHE A 48 1.75 0.78 -15.43
CA PHE A 48 2.60 0.74 -16.62
C PHE A 48 2.40 1.96 -17.51
N ASP A 49 1.28 2.65 -17.34
CA ASP A 49 1.01 3.91 -17.99
C ASP A 49 1.61 5.07 -17.20
N ALA A 50 1.89 6.17 -17.90
CA ALA A 50 2.29 7.41 -17.25
C ALA A 50 1.16 7.91 -16.32
N PRO A 51 1.49 8.57 -15.21
CA PRO A 51 0.49 9.27 -14.41
C PRO A 51 -0.29 10.25 -15.28
N GLU A 52 -1.58 10.38 -15.02
CA GLU A 52 -2.40 11.45 -15.59
C GLU A 52 -1.88 12.81 -15.11
N ASP A 53 -1.84 13.81 -15.99
CA ASP A 53 -1.39 15.16 -15.65
C ASP A 53 -2.15 15.69 -14.42
N GLY A 54 -1.42 16.11 -13.39
CA GLY A 54 -1.98 16.59 -12.13
C GLY A 54 -2.29 15.51 -11.10
N PHE A 55 -2.05 14.22 -11.40
CA PHE A 55 -2.21 13.10 -10.47
C PHE A 55 -0.88 12.54 -9.91
N GLU A 56 0.23 13.24 -10.15
CA GLU A 56 1.56 12.85 -9.70
C GLU A 56 1.66 12.77 -8.17
N TYR A 57 0.85 13.56 -7.45
CA TYR A 57 0.76 13.50 -5.98
C TYR A 57 0.33 12.12 -5.46
N SER A 58 -0.39 11.35 -6.27
CA SER A 58 -0.89 10.02 -5.95
C SER A 58 -0.02 8.90 -6.52
N CYS A 59 1.17 9.23 -7.03
CA CYS A 59 2.06 8.30 -7.69
C CYS A 59 3.44 8.27 -7.03
N TYR A 60 4.05 7.08 -7.03
CA TYR A 60 5.31 6.81 -6.37
C TYR A 60 6.26 6.03 -7.28
N ARG A 61 7.56 6.20 -7.07
CA ARG A 61 8.61 5.42 -7.71
C ARG A 61 9.29 4.51 -6.69
N ILE A 62 9.38 3.22 -7.01
CA ILE A 62 10.09 2.21 -6.22
C ILE A 62 10.97 1.42 -7.19
N ASN A 63 12.28 1.42 -6.99
CA ASN A 63 13.24 0.68 -7.84
C ASN A 63 13.03 0.92 -9.36
N GLY A 64 12.74 2.17 -9.74
CA GLY A 64 12.50 2.56 -11.14
C GLY A 64 11.09 2.27 -11.67
N ASN A 65 10.26 1.54 -10.93
CA ASN A 65 8.88 1.22 -11.31
C ASN A 65 7.90 2.26 -10.76
N LEU A 66 6.80 2.46 -11.48
CA LEU A 66 5.74 3.40 -11.11
C LEU A 66 4.60 2.69 -10.36
N TYR A 67 4.08 3.36 -9.34
CA TYR A 67 3.01 2.88 -8.50
C TYR A 67 1.95 3.96 -8.32
N LYS A 68 0.68 3.58 -8.34
CA LYS A 68 -0.45 4.43 -7.96
C LYS A 68 -0.87 4.11 -6.53
N SER A 69 -1.18 5.13 -5.75
CA SER A 69 -1.60 4.99 -4.37
C SER A 69 -3.11 4.86 -4.20
N LEU A 70 -3.52 4.11 -3.18
CA LEU A 70 -4.85 4.12 -2.58
C LEU A 70 -4.70 4.33 -1.08
N LEU A 71 -5.39 5.32 -0.53
CA LEU A 71 -5.41 5.58 0.90
C LEU A 71 -6.49 4.71 1.57
N THR A 72 -6.16 4.14 2.73
CA THR A 72 -7.10 3.37 3.56
C THR A 72 -6.83 3.62 5.04
N ASN A 73 -7.62 2.97 5.90
CA ASN A 73 -7.48 3.01 7.36
C ASN A 73 -6.08 2.59 7.82
N SER A 74 -5.77 2.84 9.09
CA SER A 74 -4.52 2.34 9.69
C SER A 74 -4.40 0.82 9.55
N HIS A 75 -3.17 0.31 9.45
CA HIS A 75 -2.93 -1.13 9.26
C HIS A 75 -3.53 -1.94 10.41
N ASP A 76 -3.36 -1.46 11.65
CA ASP A 76 -3.99 -2.00 12.85
C ASP A 76 -5.51 -2.18 12.73
N GLU A 77 -6.21 -1.22 12.11
CA GLU A 77 -7.64 -1.33 11.87
C GLU A 77 -7.96 -2.36 10.78
N LEU A 78 -7.16 -2.43 9.72
CA LEU A 78 -7.31 -3.47 8.69
C LEU A 78 -7.17 -4.88 9.29
N VAL A 79 -6.22 -5.05 10.21
CA VAL A 79 -6.00 -6.30 10.96
C VAL A 79 -7.20 -6.62 11.86
N LYS A 80 -7.74 -5.63 12.59
CA LYS A 80 -8.91 -5.81 13.48
C LYS A 80 -10.18 -6.17 12.71
N LEU A 81 -10.35 -5.63 11.51
CA LEU A 81 -11.46 -5.91 10.61
C LEU A 81 -11.32 -7.26 9.88
N ALA A 82 -10.20 -7.96 10.04
CA ALA A 82 -10.07 -9.31 9.51
C ALA A 82 -11.02 -10.24 10.27
N PRO A 83 -11.88 -11.03 9.60
CA PRO A 83 -12.70 -12.01 10.29
C PRO A 83 -11.76 -12.91 11.09
N LYS A 84 -11.98 -12.98 12.41
CA LYS A 84 -11.27 -13.94 13.26
C LYS A 84 -11.65 -15.31 12.71
N ILE A 85 -10.67 -16.05 12.19
CA ILE A 85 -10.87 -17.47 11.92
C ILE A 85 -11.10 -18.10 13.29
N VAL A 86 -12.36 -18.32 13.65
CA VAL A 86 -12.71 -19.12 14.81
C VAL A 86 -12.33 -20.55 14.46
N GLN A 87 -11.15 -20.99 14.88
CA GLN A 87 -10.85 -22.41 14.92
C GLN A 87 -11.79 -23.05 15.93
N GLY A 88 -12.73 -23.83 15.41
CA GLY A 88 -13.69 -24.58 16.19
C GLY A 88 -15.11 -24.21 15.80
N THR A 89 -15.71 -25.03 14.94
CA THR A 89 -16.90 -25.83 15.25
C THR A 89 -17.36 -26.52 13.97
N LEU A 90 -17.10 -27.82 13.84
CA LEU A 90 -18.00 -28.74 13.15
C LEU A 90 -18.51 -29.66 14.25
N PHE A 91 -19.79 -29.51 14.60
CA PHE A 91 -20.56 -30.54 15.29
C PHE A 91 -20.82 -31.69 14.33
#